data_AF-A0A844ICK9-F1
#
_entry.id   AF-A0A844ICK9-F1
#
_cell.length_a   1.000
_cell.length_b   1.000
_cell.length_c   1.000
_cell.angle_alpha   90.00
_cell.angle_beta   90.00
_cell.angle_gamma   90.00
#
_symmetry.space_group_name_H-M   'P 1'
#
loop_
_entity.id
_entity.type
_entity.pdbx_description
1 polymer ?
#
loop_
_entity_poly.entity_id
_entity_poly.type
_entity_poly.pdbx_seq_one_letter_code
_entity_poly.pdbx_strand_id
1 'polypeptide(L)'
;MDSSNLRTKVITEINLFPEDKLAELYHFIHYFRLGVEISQVSPNPTMQFAGCWHNMSDEMFADFNAEINTRRQQAFLGRRSDEASLD
;
A
#
# COMPACT_ATOMS: atom_id res chain seq x y z
N MET A 1 27.50 9.18 -13.27
CA MET A 1 27.65 7.70 -13.25
C MET A 1 26.88 7.19 -14.44
N ASP A 2 27.57 6.88 -15.54
CA ASP A 2 26.91 6.49 -16.78
C ASP A 2 26.23 5.13 -16.60
N SER A 3 24.92 5.05 -16.81
CA SER A 3 24.14 3.79 -16.69
C SER A 3 24.71 2.64 -17.54
N SER A 4 25.38 2.97 -18.64
CA SER A 4 26.14 2.04 -19.48
C SER A 4 27.21 1.26 -18.68
N ASN A 5 27.90 1.93 -17.77
CA ASN A 5 28.97 1.33 -16.97
C ASN A 5 28.41 0.38 -15.88
N LEU A 6 27.27 0.74 -15.28
CA LEU A 6 26.66 -0.07 -14.22
C LEU A 6 26.09 -1.39 -14.76
N ARG A 7 25.40 -1.36 -15.90
CA ARG A 7 24.82 -2.57 -16.50
C ARG A 7 25.89 -3.62 -16.82
N THR A 8 26.99 -3.17 -17.40
CA THR A 8 28.14 -4.03 -17.72
C THR A 8 28.72 -4.66 -16.46
N LYS A 9 28.90 -3.88 -15.39
CA LYS A 9 29.38 -4.41 -14.10
C LYS A 9 28.47 -5.49 -13.53
N VAL A 10 27.15 -5.27 -13.55
CA VAL A 10 26.17 -6.24 -13.05
C VAL A 10 26.22 -7.54 -13.85
N ILE A 11 26.28 -7.47 -15.18
CA ILE A 11 26.38 -8.67 -16.02
C ILE A 11 27.68 -9.43 -15.76
N THR A 12 28.80 -8.71 -15.61
CA THR A 12 30.09 -9.35 -15.28
C THR A 12 30.02 -10.12 -13.97
N GLU A 13 29.45 -9.54 -12.91
CA GLU A 13 29.31 -10.23 -11.61
C GLU A 13 28.41 -11.47 -11.70
N ILE A 14 27.30 -11.39 -12.44
CA ILE A 14 26.40 -12.54 -12.66
C ILE A 14 27.13 -13.68 -13.37
N ASN A 15 28.01 -13.37 -14.33
CA ASN A 15 28.77 -14.39 -15.06
C ASN A 15 29.87 -15.07 -14.21
N LEU A 16 30.23 -14.50 -13.06
CA LEU A 16 31.21 -15.07 -12.14
C LEU A 16 30.56 -16.00 -11.09
N PHE A 17 29.24 -16.09 -11.07
CA PHE A 17 28.53 -16.92 -10.09
C PHE A 17 28.71 -18.42 -10.36
N PRO A 18 28.83 -19.25 -9.32
CA PRO A 18 28.80 -20.70 -9.46
C PRO A 18 27.48 -21.21 -10.06
N GLU A 19 27.56 -22.22 -10.93
CA GLU A 19 26.40 -22.79 -11.65
C GLU A 19 25.30 -23.27 -10.70
N ASP A 20 25.68 -23.90 -9.58
CA ASP A 20 24.78 -24.43 -8.56
C ASP A 20 23.99 -23.34 -7.81
N LYS A 21 24.39 -22.07 -7.97
CA LYS A 21 23.74 -20.89 -7.38
C LYS A 21 22.96 -20.05 -8.37
N LEU A 22 23.03 -20.36 -9.67
CA LEU A 22 22.33 -19.60 -10.71
C LEU A 22 20.81 -19.63 -10.54
N ALA A 23 20.25 -20.75 -10.06
CA ALA A 23 18.82 -20.85 -9.78
C ALA A 23 18.37 -19.87 -8.69
N GLU A 24 19.15 -19.74 -7.60
CA GLU A 24 18.87 -18.81 -6.50
C GLU A 24 19.01 -17.35 -6.97
N LEU A 25 20.07 -17.06 -7.72
CA LEU A 25 20.31 -15.75 -8.32
C LEU A 25 19.20 -15.34 -9.30
N TYR A 26 18.73 -16.29 -10.13
CA TYR A 26 17.61 -16.06 -11.04
C TYR A 26 16.34 -15.67 -10.26
N HIS A 27 15.97 -16.43 -9.23
CA HIS A 27 14.78 -16.11 -8.43
C HIS A 27 14.89 -14.73 -7.78
N PHE A 28 16.06 -14.37 -7.28
CA PHE A 28 16.32 -13.04 -6.71
C PHE A 28 16.12 -11.93 -7.74
N ILE A 29 16.78 -12.02 -8.90
CA ILE A 29 16.65 -11.01 -9.97
C ILE A 29 15.21 -10.96 -10.50
N HIS A 30 14.58 -12.11 -10.66
CA HIS A 30 13.20 -12.22 -11.15
C HIS A 30 12.20 -11.60 -10.18
N TYR A 31 12.37 -11.83 -8.87
CA TYR A 31 11.57 -11.19 -7.83
C TYR A 31 11.70 -9.67 -7.90
N PHE A 32 12.92 -9.14 -8.04
CA PHE A 32 13.13 -7.70 -8.21
C PHE A 32 12.43 -7.14 -9.46
N ARG A 33 12.53 -7.82 -10.60
CA ARG A 33 11.85 -7.41 -11.84
C ARG A 33 10.33 -7.36 -11.64
N LEU A 34 9.74 -8.40 -11.06
CA LEU A 34 8.31 -8.46 -10.79
C LEU A 34 7.85 -7.43 -9.77
N GLY A 35 8.61 -7.23 -8.68
CA GLY A 35 8.29 -6.24 -7.65
C GLY A 35 8.30 -4.80 -8.20
N VAL A 36 9.21 -4.51 -9.13
CA VAL A 36 9.26 -3.24 -9.86
C VAL A 36 8.09 -3.12 -10.84
N GLU A 37 7.76 -4.18 -11.59
CA GLU A 37 6.58 -4.19 -12.47
C GLU A 37 5.29 -3.93 -11.69
N ILE A 38 5.09 -4.61 -10.54
CA ILE A 38 3.92 -4.42 -9.67
C ILE A 38 3.87 -2.98 -9.11
N SER A 39 5.02 -2.41 -8.76
CA SER A 39 5.09 -1.02 -8.26
C SER A 39 4.84 0.02 -9.35
N GLN A 40 5.02 -0.32 -10.63
CA GLN A 40 4.65 0.53 -11.76
C GLN A 40 3.17 0.42 -12.15
N VAL A 41 2.43 -0.60 -11.68
CA VAL A 41 0.99 -0.74 -11.90
C VAL A 41 0.23 0.18 -10.95
N SER A 42 0.13 1.45 -11.33
CA SER A 42 -0.76 2.50 -10.80
C SER A 42 -0.67 2.81 -9.29
N PRO A 43 -0.70 4.09 -8.87
CA PRO A 43 -0.95 4.38 -7.46
C PRO A 43 -2.28 3.72 -7.11
N ASN A 44 -2.26 2.87 -6.07
CA ASN A 44 -3.46 2.21 -5.56
C ASN A 44 -4.59 3.25 -5.50
N PRO A 45 -5.76 3.04 -6.13
CA PRO A 45 -6.85 4.04 -6.16
C PRO A 45 -7.22 4.55 -4.76
N THR A 46 -6.96 3.75 -3.72
CA THR A 46 -7.17 4.11 -2.33
C THR A 46 -6.18 5.16 -1.81
N MET A 47 -4.96 5.21 -2.34
CA MET A 47 -3.94 6.21 -1.96
C MET A 47 -4.30 7.64 -2.38
N GLN A 48 -5.19 7.84 -3.36
CA GLN A 48 -5.65 9.18 -3.72
C GLN A 48 -6.41 9.89 -2.59
N PHE A 49 -6.89 9.12 -1.62
CA PHE A 49 -7.57 9.62 -0.43
C PHE A 49 -6.64 9.77 0.78
N ALA A 50 -5.36 9.38 0.68
CA ALA A 50 -4.42 9.57 1.78
C ALA A 50 -4.19 11.08 2.01
N GLY A 51 -4.47 11.55 3.23
CA GLY A 51 -4.34 12.98 3.57
C GLY A 51 -5.50 13.85 3.08
N CYS A 52 -6.64 13.28 2.66
CA CYS A 52 -7.83 14.05 2.27
C CYS A 52 -8.37 14.96 3.40
N TRP A 53 -7.97 14.70 4.65
CA TRP A 53 -8.31 15.50 5.82
C TRP A 53 -7.25 16.56 6.18
N HIS A 54 -6.11 16.63 5.47
CA HIS A 54 -5.00 17.52 5.85
C HIS A 54 -5.35 19.02 5.78
N ASN A 55 -6.27 19.40 4.88
CA ASN A 55 -6.74 20.78 4.73
C ASN A 55 -7.94 21.11 5.63
N MET A 56 -8.41 20.15 6.44
CA MET A 56 -9.51 20.37 7.37
C MET A 56 -8.95 20.97 8.66
N SER A 57 -9.54 22.06 9.15
CA SER A 57 -9.20 22.60 10.46
C SER A 57 -9.73 21.69 11.57
N ASP A 58 -9.13 21.76 12.76
CA ASP A 58 -9.58 20.97 13.93
C ASP A 58 -11.04 21.27 14.28
N GLU A 59 -11.48 22.52 14.12
CA GLU A 59 -12.88 22.95 14.33
C GLU A 59 -13.82 22.26 13.32
N MET A 60 -13.50 22.30 12.03
CA MET A 60 -14.30 21.67 10.98
C MET A 60 -14.34 20.13 11.16
N PHE A 61 -13.23 19.54 11.60
CA PHE A 61 -13.17 18.11 11.92
C PHE A 61 -14.03 17.75 13.12
N ALA A 62 -14.01 18.56 14.18
CA ALA A 62 -14.82 18.36 15.38
C ALA A 62 -16.32 18.42 15.06
N ASP A 63 -16.75 19.43 14.29
CA ASP A 63 -18.14 19.59 13.85
C ASP A 63 -18.59 18.41 12.99
N PHE A 64 -17.78 18.01 12.00
CA PHE A 64 -18.04 16.85 11.17
C PHE A 64 -18.17 15.56 12.00
N ASN A 65 -17.29 15.34 12.97
CA ASN A 65 -17.37 14.18 13.87
C ASN A 65 -18.63 14.18 14.73
N ALA A 66 -19.03 15.34 15.25
CA ALA A 66 -20.26 15.48 16.04
C ALA A 66 -21.50 15.13 15.21
N GLU A 67 -21.55 15.59 13.95
CA GLU A 67 -22.62 15.26 13.01
C GLU A 67 -22.67 13.75 12.70
N ILE A 68 -21.52 13.14 12.39
CA ILE A 68 -21.40 11.70 12.12
C ILE A 68 -21.85 10.88 13.32
N ASN A 69 -21.42 11.25 14.53
CA ASN A 69 -21.80 10.57 15.76
C ASN A 69 -23.31 10.66 16.01
N THR A 70 -23.90 11.84 15.81
CA THR A 70 -25.35 12.05 15.94
C THR A 70 -26.11 11.16 14.95
N ARG A 71 -25.71 11.16 13.67
CA ARG A 71 -26.35 10.33 12.64
C ARG A 71 -26.23 8.84 12.93
N ARG A 72 -25.06 8.38 13.41
CA ARG A 72 -24.88 6.98 13.83
C ARG A 72 -25.80 6.64 14.98
N GLN A 73 -25.80 7.43 16.05
CA GLN A 73 -26.70 7.22 17.19
C GLN A 73 -28.15 7.10 16.71
N GLN A 74 -28.63 8.06 15.91
CA GLN A 74 -29.99 8.05 15.37
C GLN A 74 -30.30 6.83 14.48
N ALA A 75 -29.38 6.42 13.62
CA ALA A 75 -29.56 5.23 12.77
C ALA A 75 -29.66 3.92 13.57
N PHE A 76 -29.08 3.87 14.77
CA PHE A 76 -29.10 2.71 15.65
C PHE A 76 -30.18 2.77 16.74
N LEU A 77 -30.88 3.90 16.94
CA LEU A 77 -32.00 4.03 17.88
C LEU A 77 -33.20 3.13 17.53
N GLY A 78 -33.38 2.79 16.24
CA GLY A 78 -34.47 1.95 15.75
C GLY A 78 -34.16 0.44 15.71
N ARG A 79 -32.94 0.02 16.04
CA ARG A 79 -32.62 -1.41 16.09
C ARG A 79 -33.17 -1.98 17.40
N ARG A 80 -34.02 -2.99 17.30
CA ARG A 80 -34.44 -3.80 18.45
C ARG A 80 -33.19 -4.28 19.19
N SER A 81 -33.19 -4.17 20.50
CA SER A 81 -32.16 -4.69 21.42
C SER A 81 -31.88 -6.19 21.24
N ASP A 82 -32.75 -6.90 20.51
CA ASP A 82 -32.73 -8.34 20.32
C ASP A 82 -31.76 -8.81 19.21
N GLU A 83 -31.19 -7.88 18.43
CA GLU A 83 -30.19 -8.17 17.38
C GLU A 83 -28.73 -7.88 17.79
N ALA A 84 -28.51 -7.38 19.02
CA ALA A 84 -27.18 -7.41 19.60
C ALA A 84 -26.92 -8.85 20.03
N SER A 85 -26.23 -9.61 19.16
CA SER A 85 -25.68 -10.92 19.48
C SER A 85 -25.06 -10.88 20.87
N LEU A 86 -25.67 -11.55 21.83
CA LEU A 86 -24.98 -12.00 23.02
C LEU A 86 -23.90 -12.98 22.56
N ASP A 87 -22.72 -12.86 23.18
CA ASP A 87 -21.48 -13.61 22.90
C ASP A 87 -21.67 -15.09 22.54
#